data_AF-A0AAV4ES51-F1
#
_entry.id   AF-A0AAV4ES51-F1
#
_cell.length_a   1.000
_cell.length_b   1.000
_cell.length_c   1.000
_cell.angle_alpha   90.00
_cell.angle_beta   90.00
_cell.angle_gamma   90.00
#
_symmetry.space_group_name_H-M   'P 1'
#
loop_
_entity.id
_entity.type
_entity.pdbx_description
1 polymer ?
#
loop_
_entity_poly.entity_id
_entity_poly.type
_entity_poly.pdbx_seq_one_letter_code
_entity_poly.pdbx_strand_id
1 'polypeptide(L)'
;MVAVVVVVVVVVVVVVVVVVVVEMIQPTCGPVEEGQSTALTCDVNTAGCSELIVARWRAGETGSTGLVSCDSSSCGGLYFSYFPTTISSTRSTLTISNVSRVTPFNMETKWLCNPCSRRFRGVCDKLQVYTKPQNPSCTLSENTGSGDIMSVTVKCSTSKVYPQAKCSFFKESNKGNSVKVNNGPVYNHTEIPATVTTPVYYRSQCSVSVSVQELGKGTHSFLGYIYPDVTGGKNMVFGITLDKTVTLSLPQVFQSCLTNMEQGYFMGKSARCTCRATSDGYPRGSAQWYKGDQTVGTNGDLDITYNKNNPEQVYTCEGKSALGRKPGSTVRAKFAFIDSDSVQIASSSSEVNLCDNNNQVQVTCKISRDHVSPAPTFRFSVDGPRSQGPQPGTDSSDGNYYQSRFSLSPDVGGQYQVTCRVTNSVTNTWQNKSTQITFNNAPEVTFTKSSPRTEFNKGDNLDLTCSAQGNPDPTSVTLTRERNDEILKSVQAAELTQALDSLDCLDTGVYICSGQNSQGTTSKNISISVNCAQQFSPLFSPSPKVDGVIGETAEIDIEIYGFPEPSVTLHRTVDNTNLTSSPHHEVKYTSTVTPFGFVNVTISDLVEADYTNYTLTIDNGVGDALVYSFYLNQ
;
A
#
# COMPACT_ATOMS: atom_id res chain seq x y z
N MET A 1 8.24 55.66 35.88
CA MET A 1 7.95 56.84 35.03
C MET A 1 6.50 57.25 35.28
N VAL A 2 6.30 58.49 35.69
CA VAL A 2 5.00 59.07 36.07
C VAL A 2 4.14 59.20 34.81
N ALA A 3 2.93 58.65 34.82
CA ALA A 3 1.92 58.92 33.81
C ALA A 3 0.58 59.23 34.50
N VAL A 4 0.11 60.44 34.23
CA VAL A 4 -1.00 61.13 34.88
C VAL A 4 -2.32 60.41 34.63
N VAL A 5 -3.11 60.22 35.69
CA VAL A 5 -4.49 59.72 35.63
C VAL A 5 -5.37 60.82 35.06
N VAL A 6 -5.86 60.64 33.84
CA VAL A 6 -6.92 61.47 33.25
C VAL A 6 -8.24 60.70 33.36
N VAL A 7 -9.09 61.12 34.27
CA VAL A 7 -10.49 60.67 34.35
C VAL A 7 -11.26 61.38 33.24
N VAL A 8 -11.49 60.69 32.12
CA VAL A 8 -12.41 61.18 31.08
C VAL A 8 -13.83 60.79 31.48
N VAL A 9 -14.58 61.75 32.00
CA VAL A 9 -16.04 61.64 32.14
C VAL A 9 -16.62 61.65 30.72
N VAL A 10 -16.94 60.48 30.19
CA VAL A 10 -17.72 60.38 28.94
C VAL A 10 -19.16 60.70 29.29
N VAL A 11 -19.53 61.98 29.13
CA VAL A 11 -20.93 62.38 29.03
C VAL A 11 -21.48 61.70 27.79
N VAL A 12 -22.23 60.60 27.98
CA VAL A 12 -23.04 60.01 26.92
C VAL A 12 -24.12 61.04 26.62
N VAL A 13 -23.86 61.89 25.62
CA VAL A 13 -24.91 62.68 24.98
C VAL A 13 -25.85 61.66 24.34
N VAL A 14 -26.93 61.34 25.05
CA VAL A 14 -28.09 60.71 24.46
C VAL A 14 -28.61 61.72 23.44
N VAL A 15 -28.15 61.60 22.19
CA VAL A 15 -28.78 62.27 21.08
C VAL A 15 -30.12 61.57 20.92
N VAL A 16 -31.11 62.04 21.67
CA VAL A 16 -32.51 61.85 21.31
C VAL A 16 -32.65 62.56 19.98
N VAL A 17 -32.44 61.83 18.89
CA VAL A 17 -32.91 62.25 17.58
C VAL A 17 -34.42 62.21 17.71
N VAL A 18 -34.99 63.32 18.20
CA VAL A 18 -36.38 63.64 17.96
C VAL A 18 -36.42 63.80 16.44
N VAL A 19 -36.72 62.72 15.74
CA VAL A 19 -37.20 62.79 14.37
C VAL A 19 -38.52 63.52 14.49
N VAL A 20 -38.45 64.85 14.43
CA VAL A 20 -39.60 65.65 14.05
C VAL A 20 -39.91 65.16 12.64
N VAL A 21 -40.87 64.25 12.52
CA VAL A 21 -41.48 63.92 11.25
C VAL A 21 -42.21 65.19 10.85
N VAL A 22 -41.50 66.12 10.22
CA VAL A 22 -42.12 67.09 9.35
C VAL A 22 -42.76 66.21 8.28
N GLU A 23 -44.09 66.12 8.27
CA GLU A 23 -44.80 65.54 7.14
C GLU A 23 -44.35 66.31 5.90
N MET A 24 -43.40 65.73 5.17
CA MET A 24 -43.04 66.17 3.85
C MET A 24 -44.26 65.88 2.99
N ILE A 25 -45.11 66.89 2.78
CA ILE A 25 -46.12 66.87 1.72
C ILE A 25 -45.34 66.71 0.41
N GLN A 26 -45.18 65.46 -0.05
CA GLN A 26 -44.69 65.20 -1.39
C GLN A 26 -45.73 65.77 -2.39
N PRO A 27 -45.38 66.74 -3.25
CA PRO A 27 -46.22 67.10 -4.38
C PRO A 27 -46.01 66.03 -5.49
N THR A 28 -46.94 65.53 -6.32
CA THR A 28 -48.35 65.84 -6.66
C THR A 28 -49.04 64.68 -7.42
N CYS A 29 -48.55 63.43 -7.33
CA CYS A 29 -49.20 62.28 -7.99
C CYS A 29 -48.79 60.93 -7.36
N GLY A 30 -48.47 60.93 -6.05
CA GLY A 30 -48.15 59.71 -5.32
C GLY A 30 -49.41 58.88 -5.03
N PRO A 31 -49.27 57.57 -4.74
CA PRO A 31 -50.40 56.77 -4.31
C PRO A 31 -50.95 57.22 -2.96
N VAL A 32 -52.29 57.26 -2.86
CA VAL A 32 -53.01 57.70 -1.66
C VAL A 32 -53.99 56.62 -1.22
N GLU A 33 -54.06 56.40 0.09
CA GLU A 33 -55.00 55.45 0.66
C GLU A 33 -56.43 55.98 0.56
N GLU A 34 -57.35 55.14 0.11
CA GLU A 34 -58.78 55.45 0.04
C GLU A 34 -59.30 55.91 1.40
N GLY A 35 -60.00 57.04 1.45
CA GLY A 35 -60.40 57.69 2.71
C GLY A 35 -59.48 58.83 3.16
N GLN A 36 -58.23 58.89 2.70
CA GLN A 36 -57.24 59.88 3.15
C GLN A 36 -57.25 61.16 2.32
N SER A 37 -56.70 62.24 2.89
CA SER A 37 -56.53 63.51 2.18
C SER A 37 -55.23 63.56 1.38
N THR A 38 -55.23 64.27 0.25
CA THR A 38 -54.01 64.58 -0.52
C THR A 38 -54.09 65.96 -1.16
N ALA A 39 -52.97 66.50 -1.64
CA ALA A 39 -52.92 67.79 -2.30
C ALA A 39 -52.19 67.71 -3.64
N LEU A 40 -52.77 68.38 -4.64
CA LEU A 40 -52.23 68.57 -5.97
C LEU A 40 -51.86 70.05 -6.13
N THR A 41 -50.65 70.31 -6.58
CA THR A 41 -50.11 71.66 -6.77
C THR A 41 -49.84 71.92 -8.24
N CYS A 42 -50.10 73.14 -8.64
CA CYS A 42 -49.86 73.64 -9.99
C CYS A 42 -49.16 74.99 -9.88
N ASP A 43 -48.05 75.14 -10.60
CA ASP A 43 -47.31 76.40 -10.64
C ASP A 43 -48.08 77.42 -11.49
N VAL A 44 -48.28 78.60 -10.90
CA VAL A 44 -49.00 79.74 -11.51
C VAL A 44 -48.14 80.99 -11.42
N ASN A 45 -48.48 82.05 -12.14
CA ASN A 45 -47.88 83.37 -11.94
C ASN A 45 -49.01 84.41 -11.96
N THR A 46 -49.52 84.79 -10.79
CA THR A 46 -50.69 85.69 -10.69
C THR A 46 -50.42 87.08 -11.24
N ALA A 47 -49.18 87.58 -11.14
CA ALA A 47 -48.79 88.90 -11.63
C ALA A 47 -48.65 88.95 -13.16
N GLY A 48 -48.40 87.80 -13.80
CA GLY A 48 -48.22 87.67 -15.25
C GLY A 48 -49.45 87.22 -16.03
N CYS A 49 -50.61 87.01 -15.38
CA CYS A 49 -51.85 86.66 -16.06
C CYS A 49 -52.64 87.93 -16.42
N SER A 50 -53.04 88.09 -17.68
CA SER A 50 -53.97 89.14 -18.13
C SER A 50 -55.45 88.79 -17.92
N GLU A 51 -55.74 87.58 -17.44
CA GLU A 51 -57.07 86.99 -17.33
C GLU A 51 -57.57 87.05 -15.87
N LEU A 52 -58.88 87.22 -15.67
CA LEU A 52 -59.50 87.22 -14.34
C LEU A 52 -59.34 85.88 -13.61
N ILE A 53 -59.25 84.77 -14.35
CA ILE A 53 -59.05 83.43 -13.79
C ILE A 53 -57.59 83.03 -13.98
N VAL A 54 -56.89 82.88 -12.86
CA VAL A 54 -55.45 82.58 -12.80
C VAL A 54 -55.17 81.07 -12.79
N ALA A 55 -56.10 80.25 -12.28
CA ALA A 55 -55.97 78.78 -12.32
C ALA A 55 -57.33 78.10 -12.51
N ARG A 56 -57.39 77.02 -13.30
CA ARG A 56 -58.54 76.09 -13.33
C ARG A 56 -58.10 74.65 -13.14
N TRP A 57 -58.80 73.92 -12.29
CA TRP A 57 -58.59 72.50 -12.06
C TRP A 57 -59.66 71.65 -12.74
N ARG A 58 -59.23 70.52 -13.28
CA ARG A 58 -60.08 69.53 -13.96
C ARG A 58 -59.61 68.12 -13.62
N ALA A 59 -60.56 67.21 -13.47
CA ALA A 59 -60.32 65.76 -13.42
C ALA A 59 -60.84 65.10 -14.71
N GLY A 60 -60.15 64.07 -15.21
CA GLY A 60 -60.49 63.34 -16.44
C GLY A 60 -59.82 63.87 -17.71
N GLU A 61 -60.26 63.36 -18.86
CA GLU A 61 -59.71 63.68 -20.19
C GLU A 61 -60.11 65.09 -20.69
N THR A 62 -59.51 65.51 -21.81
CA THR A 62 -59.80 66.77 -22.49
C THR A 62 -61.27 66.87 -22.89
N GLY A 63 -62.04 67.69 -22.17
CA GLY A 63 -63.49 67.86 -22.37
C GLY A 63 -64.31 67.77 -21.08
N SER A 64 -63.73 67.26 -20.00
CA SER A 64 -64.39 67.07 -18.69
C SER A 64 -64.81 68.38 -18.01
N THR A 65 -65.79 68.35 -17.10
CA THR A 65 -66.26 69.54 -16.37
C THR A 65 -65.15 70.13 -15.47
N GLY A 66 -65.08 71.46 -15.40
CA GLY A 66 -64.14 72.14 -14.49
C GLY A 66 -64.60 71.98 -13.04
N LEU A 67 -63.65 71.71 -12.13
CA LEU A 67 -63.95 71.46 -10.72
C LEU A 67 -63.94 72.76 -9.91
N VAL A 68 -62.82 73.47 -9.96
CA VAL A 68 -62.55 74.69 -9.21
C VAL A 68 -61.77 75.67 -10.09
N SER A 69 -62.11 76.95 -10.00
CA SER A 69 -61.38 78.05 -10.64
C SER A 69 -60.95 79.06 -9.58
N CYS A 70 -59.79 79.69 -9.80
CA CYS A 70 -59.22 80.68 -8.89
C CYS A 70 -58.92 81.99 -9.61
N ASP A 71 -59.20 83.12 -8.95
CA ASP A 71 -58.67 84.44 -9.29
C ASP A 71 -57.35 84.68 -8.52
N SER A 72 -56.86 85.92 -8.51
CA SER A 72 -55.59 86.28 -7.84
C SER A 72 -55.65 86.23 -6.30
N SER A 73 -56.83 86.07 -5.70
CA SER A 73 -57.12 86.19 -4.27
C SER A 73 -58.02 85.10 -3.68
N SER A 74 -58.87 84.46 -4.49
CA SER A 74 -59.89 83.52 -4.05
C SER A 74 -60.12 82.38 -5.04
N CYS A 75 -60.71 81.27 -4.57
CA CYS A 75 -61.03 80.11 -5.39
C CYS A 75 -62.48 79.66 -5.12
N GLY A 76 -63.16 79.15 -6.15
CA GLY A 76 -64.53 78.65 -6.03
C GLY A 76 -64.95 77.72 -7.17
N GLY A 77 -66.04 76.99 -6.99
CA GLY A 77 -66.59 76.07 -7.99
C GLY A 77 -67.62 75.10 -7.41
N LEU A 78 -68.34 74.41 -8.30
CA LEU A 78 -69.41 73.46 -7.93
C LEU A 78 -68.93 72.32 -7.03
N TYR A 79 -67.65 71.96 -7.12
CA TYR A 79 -67.05 70.89 -6.32
C TYR A 79 -66.08 71.41 -5.25
N PHE A 80 -66.12 72.70 -4.90
CA PHE A 80 -65.17 73.29 -3.96
C PHE A 80 -65.23 72.67 -2.55
N SER A 81 -66.39 72.16 -2.12
CA SER A 81 -66.54 71.43 -0.84
C SER A 81 -65.77 70.11 -0.81
N TYR A 82 -65.65 69.43 -1.95
CA TYR A 82 -64.87 68.19 -2.08
C TYR A 82 -63.39 68.48 -2.35
N PHE A 83 -63.11 69.57 -3.07
CA PHE A 83 -61.78 69.94 -3.55
C PHE A 83 -61.37 71.37 -3.15
N PRO A 84 -61.26 71.69 -1.85
CA PRO A 84 -60.87 73.04 -1.43
C PRO A 84 -59.53 73.43 -2.04
N THR A 85 -59.47 74.60 -2.66
CA THR A 85 -58.30 75.08 -3.39
C THR A 85 -57.80 76.39 -2.81
N THR A 86 -56.49 76.50 -2.62
CA THR A 86 -55.82 77.74 -2.22
C THR A 86 -54.97 78.27 -3.37
N ILE A 87 -54.83 79.59 -3.45
CA ILE A 87 -54.03 80.28 -4.47
C ILE A 87 -53.04 81.23 -3.79
N SER A 88 -51.82 81.26 -4.32
CA SER A 88 -50.74 82.18 -3.95
C SER A 88 -50.12 82.77 -5.22
N SER A 89 -49.19 83.70 -5.09
CA SER A 89 -48.57 84.39 -6.23
C SER A 89 -47.87 83.44 -7.22
N THR A 90 -47.38 82.29 -6.74
CA THR A 90 -46.61 81.32 -7.54
C THR A 90 -47.24 79.92 -7.63
N ARG A 91 -48.27 79.62 -6.82
CA ARG A 91 -48.82 78.25 -6.72
C ARG A 91 -50.32 78.23 -6.45
N SER A 92 -51.03 77.36 -7.18
CA SER A 92 -52.38 76.89 -6.85
C SER A 92 -52.30 75.49 -6.25
N THR A 93 -52.99 75.25 -5.13
CA THR A 93 -53.01 73.94 -4.45
C THR A 93 -54.44 73.48 -4.28
N LEU A 94 -54.82 72.40 -4.98
CA LEU A 94 -56.10 71.71 -4.80
C LEU A 94 -55.93 70.59 -3.78
N THR A 95 -56.71 70.64 -2.70
CA THR A 95 -56.73 69.60 -1.67
C THR A 95 -57.91 68.68 -1.93
N ILE A 96 -57.65 67.38 -2.03
CA ILE A 96 -58.68 66.33 -2.03
C ILE A 96 -58.84 65.90 -0.57
N SER A 97 -59.95 66.27 0.06
CA SER A 97 -60.12 66.05 1.52
C SER A 97 -60.35 64.57 1.88
N ASN A 98 -60.97 63.82 0.97
CA ASN A 98 -61.25 62.40 1.14
C ASN A 98 -61.17 61.71 -0.23
N VAL A 99 -60.05 61.04 -0.50
CA VAL A 99 -59.83 60.32 -1.75
C VAL A 99 -60.82 59.16 -1.86
N SER A 100 -61.62 59.15 -2.93
CA SER A 100 -62.66 58.15 -3.16
C SER A 100 -62.69 57.71 -4.62
N ARG A 101 -62.94 56.41 -4.85
CA ARG A 101 -63.20 55.87 -6.18
C ARG A 101 -64.69 55.86 -6.55
N VAL A 102 -65.56 56.37 -5.68
CA VAL A 102 -67.02 56.35 -5.86
C VAL A 102 -67.62 57.76 -5.81
N THR A 103 -67.28 58.57 -4.80
CA THR A 103 -67.99 59.84 -4.53
C THR A 103 -67.03 61.02 -4.41
N PRO A 104 -67.26 62.15 -5.12
CA PRO A 104 -68.37 62.42 -6.06
C PRO A 104 -68.20 61.75 -7.43
N PHE A 105 -67.00 61.25 -7.74
CA PHE A 105 -66.68 60.41 -8.92
C PHE A 105 -65.39 59.63 -8.62
N ASN A 106 -64.95 58.76 -9.53
CA ASN A 106 -63.69 58.04 -9.37
C ASN A 106 -62.48 58.98 -9.48
N MET A 107 -61.88 59.33 -8.34
CA MET A 107 -60.73 60.23 -8.26
C MET A 107 -59.41 59.60 -8.76
N GLU A 108 -59.39 58.29 -9.02
CA GLU A 108 -58.27 57.55 -9.63
C GLU A 108 -58.15 57.84 -11.14
N THR A 109 -58.01 59.12 -11.47
CA THR A 109 -58.09 59.66 -12.83
C THR A 109 -56.95 60.65 -13.09
N LYS A 110 -56.92 61.19 -14.31
CA LYS A 110 -55.99 62.25 -14.70
C LYS A 110 -56.40 63.57 -14.09
N TRP A 111 -55.44 64.33 -13.56
CA TRP A 111 -55.67 65.66 -13.00
C TRP A 111 -54.91 66.71 -13.82
N LEU A 112 -55.64 67.74 -14.23
CA LEU A 112 -55.15 68.79 -15.11
C LEU A 112 -55.32 70.15 -14.43
N CYS A 113 -54.33 71.02 -14.62
CA CYS A 113 -54.38 72.41 -14.21
C CYS A 113 -54.16 73.33 -15.41
N ASN A 114 -54.96 74.37 -15.50
CA ASN A 114 -54.82 75.42 -16.50
C ASN A 114 -54.41 76.74 -15.82
N PRO A 115 -53.13 77.12 -15.85
CA PRO A 115 -52.66 78.42 -15.36
C PRO A 115 -52.88 79.53 -16.41
N CYS A 116 -53.41 80.69 -15.99
CA CYS A 116 -53.69 81.89 -16.81
C CYS A 116 -54.50 81.63 -18.09
N SER A 117 -55.54 80.78 -18.06
CA SER A 117 -56.33 80.37 -19.24
C SER A 117 -55.51 79.85 -20.44
N ARG A 118 -54.29 79.34 -20.21
CA ARG A 118 -53.43 78.71 -21.21
C ARG A 118 -53.88 77.28 -21.52
N ARG A 119 -53.03 76.48 -22.17
CA ARG A 119 -53.29 75.04 -22.34
C ARG A 119 -53.26 74.35 -20.97
N PHE A 120 -54.23 73.45 -20.74
CA PHE A 120 -54.20 72.56 -19.59
C PHE A 120 -52.89 71.77 -19.57
N ARG A 121 -52.24 71.74 -18.41
CA ARG A 121 -51.03 70.97 -18.10
C ARG A 121 -51.42 69.78 -17.24
N GLY A 122 -50.80 68.63 -17.49
CA GLY A 122 -50.93 67.45 -16.63
C GLY A 122 -50.25 67.71 -15.29
N VAL A 123 -51.01 67.58 -14.20
CA VAL A 123 -50.48 67.61 -12.83
C VAL A 123 -50.24 66.20 -12.33
N CYS A 124 -51.16 65.29 -12.65
CA CYS A 124 -51.07 63.88 -12.32
C CYS A 124 -51.70 63.07 -13.45
N ASP A 125 -50.93 62.19 -14.08
CA ASP A 125 -51.45 61.40 -15.21
C ASP A 125 -52.50 60.38 -14.75
N LYS A 126 -52.33 59.83 -13.55
CA LYS A 126 -53.32 59.01 -12.86
C LYS A 126 -53.05 59.02 -11.35
N LEU A 127 -53.98 59.54 -10.55
CA LEU A 127 -53.86 59.47 -9.10
C LEU A 127 -54.01 58.02 -8.66
N GLN A 128 -52.94 57.38 -8.19
CA GLN A 128 -53.03 55.98 -7.74
C GLN A 128 -53.78 55.92 -6.41
N VAL A 129 -54.93 55.24 -6.38
CA VAL A 129 -55.69 55.03 -5.14
C VAL A 129 -55.47 53.60 -4.70
N TYR A 130 -55.21 53.38 -3.41
CA TYR A 130 -55.02 52.06 -2.86
C TYR A 130 -55.82 51.83 -1.58
N THR A 131 -55.96 50.57 -1.21
CA THR A 131 -56.44 50.15 0.10
C THR A 131 -55.47 49.12 0.64
N LYS A 132 -55.04 49.27 1.89
CA LYS A 132 -54.14 48.30 2.51
C LYS A 132 -54.77 46.91 2.56
N PRO A 133 -53.97 45.84 2.50
CA PRO A 133 -54.47 44.47 2.63
C PRO A 133 -55.17 44.26 3.97
N GLN A 134 -56.40 43.77 3.95
CA GLN A 134 -57.16 43.41 5.14
C GLN A 134 -56.96 41.93 5.50
N ASN A 135 -56.66 41.66 6.77
CA ASN A 135 -56.37 40.33 7.30
C ASN A 135 -55.30 39.58 6.47
N PRO A 136 -54.13 40.19 6.22
CA PRO A 136 -53.07 39.51 5.47
C PRO A 136 -52.56 38.31 6.29
N SER A 137 -52.38 37.17 5.64
CA SER A 137 -51.88 35.94 6.24
C SER A 137 -50.91 35.26 5.30
N CYS A 138 -49.85 34.65 5.84
CA CYS A 138 -48.91 33.84 5.08
C CYS A 138 -48.76 32.46 5.74
N THR A 139 -48.72 31.41 4.93
CA THR A 139 -48.61 30.01 5.37
C THR A 139 -47.47 29.31 4.64
N LEU A 140 -46.82 28.37 5.33
CA LEU A 140 -45.77 27.51 4.77
C LEU A 140 -46.25 26.06 4.70
N SER A 141 -46.16 25.45 3.52
CA SER A 141 -46.50 24.04 3.30
C SER A 141 -45.35 23.29 2.63
N GLU A 142 -45.22 22.01 2.97
CA GLU A 142 -44.20 21.12 2.42
C GLU A 142 -44.86 20.27 1.32
N ASN A 143 -44.29 20.27 0.12
CA ASN A 143 -44.78 19.43 -0.98
C ASN A 143 -43.98 18.13 -0.99
N THR A 144 -44.67 17.02 -0.73
CA THR A 144 -44.05 15.70 -0.66
C THR A 144 -44.29 14.88 -1.92
N GLY A 145 -43.27 14.14 -2.37
CA GLY A 145 -43.37 13.09 -3.40
C GLY A 145 -42.79 11.80 -2.84
N SER A 146 -43.50 10.68 -2.98
CA SER A 146 -43.07 9.36 -2.46
C SER A 146 -42.68 9.35 -0.96
N GLY A 147 -43.26 10.26 -0.16
CA GLY A 147 -42.99 10.37 1.28
C GLY A 147 -41.88 11.36 1.68
N ASP A 148 -41.18 11.98 0.72
CA ASP A 148 -40.11 12.95 0.96
C ASP A 148 -40.46 14.35 0.45
N ILE A 149 -40.01 15.39 1.16
CA ILE A 149 -40.20 16.78 0.72
C ILE A 149 -39.35 17.08 -0.52
N MET A 150 -40.00 17.58 -1.57
CA MET A 150 -39.35 18.00 -2.82
C MET A 150 -39.20 19.52 -2.91
N SER A 151 -40.16 20.25 -2.36
CA SER A 151 -40.17 21.71 -2.35
C SER A 151 -41.00 22.26 -1.19
N VAL A 152 -40.75 23.51 -0.84
CA VAL A 152 -41.52 24.27 0.16
C VAL A 152 -42.30 25.36 -0.56
N THR A 153 -43.59 25.47 -0.28
CA THR A 153 -44.45 26.55 -0.80
C THR A 153 -44.75 27.55 0.30
N VAL A 154 -44.47 28.82 0.03
CA VAL A 154 -44.94 29.95 0.84
C VAL A 154 -46.11 30.58 0.10
N LYS A 155 -47.26 30.71 0.78
CA LYS A 155 -48.48 31.28 0.23
C LYS A 155 -48.94 32.44 1.10
N CYS A 156 -49.16 33.62 0.53
CA CYS A 156 -49.77 34.74 1.23
C CYS A 156 -51.14 35.08 0.63
N SER A 157 -52.06 35.54 1.47
CA SER A 157 -53.41 35.91 1.06
C SER A 157 -53.97 37.08 1.86
N THR A 158 -54.88 37.83 1.27
CA THR A 158 -55.62 38.95 1.88
C THR A 158 -57.08 38.87 1.48
N SER A 159 -57.99 39.25 2.38
CA SER A 159 -59.42 39.21 2.11
C SER A 159 -59.93 40.42 1.32
N LYS A 160 -59.21 41.56 1.37
CA LYS A 160 -59.61 42.81 0.70
C LYS A 160 -58.37 43.68 0.44
N VAL A 161 -58.18 44.12 -0.79
CA VAL A 161 -57.08 45.03 -1.20
C VAL A 161 -57.47 45.74 -2.50
N TYR A 162 -56.90 46.92 -2.75
CA TYR A 162 -56.99 47.55 -4.06
C TYR A 162 -55.71 48.35 -4.36
N PRO A 163 -55.22 48.36 -5.61
CA PRO A 163 -55.54 47.44 -6.71
C PRO A 163 -55.15 45.99 -6.36
N GLN A 164 -55.19 45.05 -7.30
CA GLN A 164 -54.75 43.66 -7.08
C GLN A 164 -53.40 43.64 -6.35
N ALA A 165 -53.25 42.82 -5.30
CA ALA A 165 -52.03 42.81 -4.52
C ALA A 165 -50.87 42.12 -5.25
N LYS A 166 -49.66 42.67 -5.08
CA LYS A 166 -48.39 42.02 -5.39
C LYS A 166 -47.76 41.42 -4.14
N CYS A 167 -46.82 40.49 -4.36
CA CYS A 167 -46.10 39.85 -3.27
C CYS A 167 -44.60 39.84 -3.46
N SER A 168 -43.90 39.83 -2.33
CA SER A 168 -42.46 39.58 -2.27
C SER A 168 -42.17 38.56 -1.18
N PHE A 169 -41.37 37.56 -1.49
CA PHE A 169 -40.97 36.51 -0.57
C PHE A 169 -39.48 36.60 -0.31
N PHE A 170 -39.09 36.36 0.93
CA PHE A 170 -37.70 36.37 1.36
C PHE A 170 -37.41 35.12 2.18
N LYS A 171 -36.19 34.62 2.04
CA LYS A 171 -35.59 33.58 2.88
C LYS A 171 -34.72 34.28 3.91
N GLU A 172 -34.99 34.05 5.19
CA GLU A 172 -34.17 34.57 6.28
C GLU A 172 -33.00 33.62 6.54
N SER A 173 -31.80 34.19 6.69
CA SER A 173 -30.62 33.44 7.14
C SER A 173 -30.49 33.52 8.66
N ASN A 174 -29.79 32.55 9.26
CA ASN A 174 -29.47 32.50 10.70
C ASN A 174 -28.71 33.74 11.23
N LYS A 175 -28.25 34.65 10.35
CA LYS A 175 -27.54 35.89 10.70
C LYS A 175 -28.41 37.16 10.59
N GLY A 176 -29.73 37.01 10.39
CA GLY A 176 -30.67 38.15 10.29
C GLY A 176 -30.73 38.82 8.91
N ASN A 177 -29.95 38.36 7.92
CA ASN A 177 -30.04 38.86 6.54
C ASN A 177 -31.12 38.10 5.76
N SER A 178 -32.02 38.83 5.09
CA SER A 178 -33.08 38.28 4.24
C SER A 178 -32.71 38.33 2.76
N VAL A 179 -32.76 37.18 2.06
CA VAL A 179 -32.51 37.09 0.61
C VAL A 179 -33.84 36.97 -0.13
N LYS A 180 -34.08 37.80 -1.15
CA LYS A 180 -35.31 37.74 -1.95
C LYS A 180 -35.37 36.43 -2.74
N VAL A 181 -36.51 35.74 -2.68
CA VAL A 181 -36.80 34.59 -3.54
C VAL A 181 -37.23 35.11 -4.91
N ASN A 182 -36.44 34.85 -5.94
CA ASN A 182 -36.65 35.39 -7.29
C ASN A 182 -37.53 34.51 -8.20
N ASN A 183 -38.02 33.37 -7.68
CA ASN A 183 -38.97 32.51 -8.40
C ASN A 183 -40.27 33.31 -8.57
N GLY A 184 -40.65 33.61 -9.82
CA GLY A 184 -41.81 34.44 -10.13
C GLY A 184 -43.07 33.98 -9.36
N PRO A 185 -43.66 34.82 -8.49
CA PRO A 185 -44.83 34.42 -7.72
C PRO A 185 -46.00 34.06 -8.63
N VAL A 186 -46.71 32.99 -8.30
CA VAL A 186 -47.98 32.66 -8.92
C VAL A 186 -49.08 33.46 -8.23
N TYR A 187 -49.88 34.18 -8.99
CA TYR A 187 -50.95 35.04 -8.48
C TYR A 187 -52.33 34.46 -8.77
N ASN A 188 -53.25 34.65 -7.83
CA ASN A 188 -54.67 34.39 -7.99
C ASN A 188 -55.47 35.55 -7.40
N HIS A 189 -56.35 36.14 -8.19
CA HIS A 189 -57.15 37.30 -7.81
C HIS A 189 -58.63 37.00 -8.06
N THR A 190 -59.44 37.24 -7.05
CA THR A 190 -60.90 37.18 -7.16
C THR A 190 -61.45 38.56 -6.88
N GLU A 191 -62.21 39.10 -7.82
CA GLU A 191 -62.84 40.41 -7.66
C GLU A 191 -63.97 40.35 -6.64
N ILE A 192 -64.03 41.38 -5.79
CA ILE A 192 -65.17 41.69 -4.92
C ILE A 192 -65.91 42.84 -5.62
N PRO A 193 -67.08 42.58 -6.22
CA PRO A 193 -67.79 43.56 -7.04
C PRO A 193 -68.08 44.86 -6.32
N ALA A 194 -68.07 45.98 -7.05
CA ALA A 194 -68.49 47.27 -6.52
C ALA A 194 -70.00 47.27 -6.18
N THR A 195 -70.37 48.11 -5.22
CA THR A 195 -71.77 48.48 -4.94
C THR A 195 -71.96 49.97 -5.17
N VAL A 196 -73.18 50.48 -5.00
CA VAL A 196 -73.47 51.92 -5.15
C VAL A 196 -72.60 52.80 -4.23
N THR A 197 -72.21 52.30 -3.06
CA THR A 197 -71.46 53.05 -2.05
C THR A 197 -70.05 52.52 -1.81
N THR A 198 -69.64 51.42 -2.46
CA THR A 198 -68.32 50.81 -2.25
C THR A 198 -67.64 50.48 -3.57
N PRO A 199 -66.37 50.86 -3.76
CA PRO A 199 -65.63 50.56 -4.98
C PRO A 199 -65.21 49.08 -5.05
N VAL A 200 -64.66 48.68 -6.19
CA VAL A 200 -64.12 47.32 -6.41
C VAL A 200 -62.94 47.06 -5.46
N TYR A 201 -62.89 45.85 -4.93
CA TYR A 201 -61.74 45.32 -4.18
C TYR A 201 -61.36 43.93 -4.70
N TYR A 202 -60.21 43.42 -4.27
CA TYR A 202 -59.77 42.08 -4.62
C TYR A 202 -59.52 41.24 -3.38
N ARG A 203 -59.90 39.97 -3.45
CA ARG A 203 -59.27 38.90 -2.66
C ARG A 203 -58.06 38.44 -3.45
N SER A 204 -56.88 38.67 -2.91
CA SER A 204 -55.62 38.34 -3.59
C SER A 204 -54.88 37.24 -2.85
N GLN A 205 -54.32 36.31 -3.62
CA GLN A 205 -53.44 35.26 -3.16
C GLN A 205 -52.22 35.18 -4.06
N CYS A 206 -51.08 34.88 -3.46
CA CYS A 206 -49.83 34.69 -4.17
C CYS A 206 -49.04 33.57 -3.52
N SER A 207 -48.26 32.81 -4.30
CA SER A 207 -47.41 31.77 -3.77
C SER A 207 -46.11 31.61 -4.54
N VAL A 208 -45.08 31.16 -3.84
CA VAL A 208 -43.80 30.78 -4.42
C VAL A 208 -43.39 29.40 -3.91
N SER A 209 -42.84 28.56 -4.79
CA SER A 209 -42.27 27.26 -4.43
C SER A 209 -40.77 27.29 -4.62
N VAL A 210 -40.01 26.77 -3.65
CA VAL A 210 -38.55 26.65 -3.70
C VAL A 210 -38.17 25.18 -3.52
N SER A 211 -37.35 24.65 -4.42
CA SER A 211 -36.91 23.25 -4.33
C SER A 211 -35.96 23.05 -3.14
N VAL A 212 -35.96 21.85 -2.55
CA VAL A 212 -35.05 21.54 -1.43
C VAL A 212 -33.56 21.61 -1.85
N GLN A 213 -33.28 21.38 -3.13
CA GLN A 213 -31.94 21.53 -3.73
C GLN A 213 -31.48 22.98 -3.71
N GLU A 214 -32.35 23.92 -4.10
CA GLU A 214 -32.08 25.37 -4.02
C GLU A 214 -31.95 25.86 -2.58
N LEU A 215 -32.71 25.27 -1.65
CA LEU A 215 -32.64 25.66 -0.24
C LEU A 215 -31.31 25.25 0.41
N GLY A 216 -30.81 24.06 0.05
CA GLY A 216 -29.61 23.50 0.65
C GLY A 216 -29.81 23.07 2.11
N LYS A 217 -28.73 22.64 2.77
CA LYS A 217 -28.75 22.19 4.17
C LYS A 217 -28.96 23.37 5.13
N GLY A 218 -29.60 23.11 6.26
CA GLY A 218 -29.80 24.07 7.34
C GLY A 218 -31.28 24.31 7.66
N THR A 219 -31.51 25.19 8.62
CA THR A 219 -32.84 25.66 8.99
C THR A 219 -33.18 26.88 8.15
N HIS A 220 -34.33 26.85 7.48
CA HIS A 220 -34.79 27.91 6.60
C HIS A 220 -36.09 28.49 7.14
N SER A 221 -36.09 29.81 7.34
CA SER A 221 -37.27 30.60 7.69
C SER A 221 -37.66 31.48 6.51
N PHE A 222 -38.95 31.80 6.41
CA PHE A 222 -39.49 32.57 5.30
C PHE A 222 -40.27 33.77 5.81
N LEU A 223 -40.23 34.82 5.00
CA LEU A 223 -40.92 36.08 5.24
C LEU A 223 -41.71 36.46 3.99
N GLY A 224 -43.00 36.71 4.16
CA GLY A 224 -43.92 37.07 3.08
C GLY A 224 -44.42 38.50 3.22
N TYR A 225 -44.44 39.24 2.11
CA TYR A 225 -45.06 40.55 1.99
C TYR A 225 -46.16 40.47 0.96
N ILE A 226 -47.35 40.97 1.31
CA ILE A 226 -48.46 41.20 0.39
C ILE A 226 -48.84 42.67 0.47
N TYR A 227 -48.91 43.35 -0.68
CA TYR A 227 -49.08 44.81 -0.73
C TYR A 227 -49.84 45.23 -2.00
N PRO A 228 -50.53 46.38 -2.00
CA PRO A 228 -51.25 46.87 -3.18
C PRO A 228 -50.29 47.16 -4.34
N ASP A 229 -50.68 46.85 -5.58
CA ASP A 229 -49.86 47.12 -6.78
C ASP A 229 -49.88 48.61 -7.18
N VAL A 230 -49.26 49.44 -6.34
CA VAL A 230 -49.02 50.86 -6.59
C VAL A 230 -47.54 51.19 -6.43
N THR A 231 -47.14 52.36 -6.93
CA THR A 231 -45.76 52.83 -6.82
C THR A 231 -45.36 52.93 -5.34
N GLY A 232 -44.29 52.26 -4.92
CA GLY A 232 -43.90 52.24 -3.50
C GLY A 232 -44.80 51.40 -2.58
N GLY A 233 -45.78 50.66 -3.11
CA GLY A 233 -46.72 49.84 -2.33
C GLY A 233 -46.05 48.87 -1.35
N LYS A 234 -44.86 48.37 -1.70
CA LYS A 234 -44.04 47.49 -0.85
C LYS A 234 -43.70 48.12 0.52
N ASN A 235 -43.61 49.44 0.61
CA ASN A 235 -43.28 50.15 1.86
C ASN A 235 -44.51 50.44 2.74
N MET A 236 -45.72 50.12 2.25
CA MET A 236 -46.98 50.46 2.92
C MET A 236 -47.49 49.34 3.84
N VAL A 237 -46.79 48.21 3.91
CA VAL A 237 -47.18 47.03 4.70
C VAL A 237 -45.95 46.40 5.35
N PHE A 238 -46.08 45.97 6.61
CA PHE A 238 -45.04 45.22 7.32
C PHE A 238 -45.09 43.74 6.93
N GLY A 239 -43.93 43.08 6.90
CA GLY A 239 -43.83 41.67 6.51
C GLY A 239 -44.43 40.74 7.57
N ILE A 240 -44.93 39.58 7.13
CA ILE A 240 -45.42 38.53 8.03
C ILE A 240 -44.37 37.44 8.11
N THR A 241 -43.65 37.40 9.24
CA THR A 241 -42.71 36.30 9.55
C THR A 241 -43.50 35.04 9.83
N LEU A 242 -43.08 33.93 9.22
CA LEU A 242 -43.71 32.64 9.46
C LEU A 242 -42.97 31.93 10.61
N ASP A 243 -43.70 31.55 11.66
CA ASP A 243 -43.13 30.83 12.81
C ASP A 243 -42.63 29.42 12.43
N LYS A 244 -43.14 28.87 11.32
CA LYS A 244 -42.75 27.55 10.84
C LYS A 244 -41.41 27.61 10.09
N THR A 245 -40.42 26.89 10.59
CA THR A 245 -39.13 26.69 9.93
C THR A 245 -39.04 25.33 9.26
N VAL A 246 -38.23 25.20 8.20
CA VAL A 246 -37.91 23.91 7.56
C VAL A 246 -36.45 23.59 7.77
N THR A 247 -36.14 22.51 8.48
CA THR A 247 -34.77 22.05 8.72
C THR A 247 -34.43 20.91 7.77
N LEU A 248 -33.40 21.13 6.94
CA LEU A 248 -32.93 20.18 5.94
C LEU A 248 -31.55 19.66 6.33
N SER A 249 -31.41 18.34 6.49
CA SER A 249 -30.17 17.67 6.88
C SER A 249 -29.95 16.43 6.02
N LEU A 250 -28.68 16.15 5.69
CA LEU A 250 -28.33 14.87 5.08
C LEU A 250 -28.30 13.77 6.15
N PRO A 251 -28.72 12.53 5.83
CA PRO A 251 -28.64 11.42 6.76
C PRO A 251 -27.19 11.17 7.17
N GLN A 252 -26.98 10.82 8.43
CA GLN A 252 -25.70 10.26 8.86
C GLN A 252 -25.65 8.80 8.42
N VAL A 253 -24.47 8.34 8.04
CA VAL A 253 -24.25 6.95 7.64
C VAL A 253 -23.17 6.32 8.52
N PHE A 254 -23.32 5.04 8.80
CA PHE A 254 -22.34 4.24 9.51
C PHE A 254 -22.03 2.98 8.69
N GLN A 255 -20.78 2.52 8.83
CA GLN A 255 -20.30 1.32 8.17
C GLN A 255 -19.81 0.28 9.19
N SER A 256 -19.96 -0.99 8.87
CA SER A 256 -19.39 -2.10 9.61
C SER A 256 -19.01 -3.23 8.67
N CYS A 257 -17.97 -4.01 8.99
CA CYS A 257 -17.54 -5.17 8.19
C CYS A 257 -17.56 -6.44 9.06
N LEU A 258 -18.04 -7.55 8.49
CA LEU A 258 -18.30 -8.83 9.18
C LEU A 258 -17.06 -9.74 9.33
N THR A 259 -15.85 -9.22 9.18
CA THR A 259 -14.62 -10.03 9.23
C THR A 259 -13.64 -9.47 10.27
N ASN A 260 -12.80 -10.35 10.80
CA ASN A 260 -11.77 -9.99 11.75
C ASN A 260 -10.70 -9.12 11.06
N MET A 261 -10.36 -8.00 11.69
CA MET A 261 -9.26 -7.14 11.27
C MET A 261 -8.07 -7.30 12.22
N GLU A 262 -6.89 -7.54 11.64
CA GLU A 262 -5.63 -7.60 12.38
C GLU A 262 -4.61 -6.71 11.69
N GLN A 263 -3.97 -5.81 12.43
CA GLN A 263 -3.01 -4.82 11.90
C GLN A 263 -3.51 -4.03 10.68
N GLY A 264 -4.83 -3.82 10.55
CA GLY A 264 -5.44 -3.11 9.43
C GLY A 264 -5.76 -3.96 8.19
N TYR A 265 -5.64 -5.28 8.27
CA TYR A 265 -6.00 -6.21 7.19
C TYR A 265 -7.23 -7.05 7.53
N PHE A 266 -8.09 -7.29 6.54
CA PHE A 266 -9.14 -8.28 6.59
C PHE A 266 -8.54 -9.69 6.43
N MET A 267 -8.91 -10.61 7.31
CA MET A 267 -8.47 -12.00 7.22
C MET A 267 -9.15 -12.72 6.05
N GLY A 268 -8.37 -13.47 5.26
CA GLY A 268 -8.85 -14.19 4.08
C GLY A 268 -8.83 -13.35 2.79
N LYS A 269 -9.62 -13.76 1.78
CA LYS A 269 -9.67 -13.12 0.45
C LYS A 269 -10.90 -12.27 0.20
N SER A 270 -11.83 -12.22 1.15
CA SER A 270 -13.07 -11.47 0.98
C SER A 270 -13.58 -10.92 2.30
N ALA A 271 -14.28 -9.79 2.21
CA ALA A 271 -14.90 -9.12 3.33
C ALA A 271 -16.28 -8.62 2.90
N ARG A 272 -17.28 -8.79 3.76
CA ARG A 272 -18.61 -8.21 3.58
C ARG A 272 -18.74 -7.01 4.49
N CYS A 273 -19.00 -5.84 3.91
CA CYS A 273 -19.24 -4.60 4.63
C CYS A 273 -20.67 -4.11 4.40
N THR A 274 -21.27 -3.53 5.43
CA THR A 274 -22.60 -2.95 5.41
C THR A 274 -22.50 -1.43 5.62
N CYS A 275 -23.30 -0.69 4.88
CA CYS A 275 -23.47 0.76 4.97
C CYS A 275 -24.95 1.01 5.24
N ARG A 276 -25.23 1.72 6.34
CA ARG A 276 -26.59 1.97 6.80
C ARG A 276 -26.75 3.46 7.11
N ALA A 277 -27.93 3.99 6.78
CA ALA A 277 -28.29 5.36 7.07
C ALA A 277 -29.09 5.43 8.37
N THR A 278 -28.82 6.46 9.15
CA THR A 278 -29.64 6.86 10.31
C THR A 278 -30.96 7.47 9.85
N SER A 279 -31.97 7.43 10.71
CA SER A 279 -33.26 8.08 10.50
C SER A 279 -33.22 9.61 10.57
N ASP A 280 -32.11 10.18 11.01
CA ASP A 280 -32.03 11.57 11.51
C ASP A 280 -31.83 12.61 10.40
N GLY A 281 -31.83 12.17 9.13
CA GLY A 281 -31.77 13.01 7.93
C GLY A 281 -33.16 13.31 7.37
N TYR A 282 -33.42 14.58 7.05
CA TYR A 282 -34.65 15.00 6.38
C TYR A 282 -34.32 15.92 5.19
N PRO A 283 -34.77 15.62 3.94
CA PRO A 283 -35.64 14.51 3.53
C PRO A 283 -34.99 13.14 3.74
N ARG A 284 -35.77 12.05 3.77
CA ARG A 284 -35.21 10.71 3.99
C ARG A 284 -34.17 10.43 2.92
N GLY A 285 -33.12 9.73 3.31
CA GLY A 285 -32.06 9.36 2.41
C GLY A 285 -31.64 7.91 2.62
N SER A 286 -30.82 7.44 1.70
CA SER A 286 -30.27 6.09 1.74
C SER A 286 -28.76 6.12 1.93
N ALA A 287 -28.24 5.00 2.41
CA ALA A 287 -26.81 4.72 2.43
C ALA A 287 -26.42 4.04 1.11
N GLN A 288 -25.32 4.46 0.50
CA GLN A 288 -24.81 3.90 -0.74
C GLN A 288 -23.28 3.82 -0.70
N TRP A 289 -22.74 2.70 -1.16
CA TRP A 289 -21.30 2.53 -1.34
C TRP A 289 -20.83 3.09 -2.68
N TYR A 290 -19.63 3.68 -2.65
CA TYR A 290 -18.94 4.24 -3.80
C TYR A 290 -17.50 3.75 -3.89
N LYS A 291 -17.01 3.55 -5.12
CA LYS A 291 -15.60 3.36 -5.46
C LYS A 291 -15.20 4.45 -6.45
N GLY A 292 -14.53 5.50 -5.97
CA GLY A 292 -14.47 6.76 -6.72
C GLY A 292 -15.88 7.32 -6.89
N ASP A 293 -16.28 7.64 -8.11
CA ASP A 293 -17.64 8.14 -8.41
C ASP A 293 -18.68 7.05 -8.73
N GLN A 294 -18.22 5.80 -8.88
CA GLN A 294 -19.07 4.67 -9.28
C GLN A 294 -19.82 4.10 -8.06
N THR A 295 -21.13 3.93 -8.20
CA THR A 295 -21.96 3.21 -7.21
C THR A 295 -21.65 1.72 -7.24
N VAL A 296 -21.40 1.14 -6.06
CA VAL A 296 -21.11 -0.30 -5.90
C VAL A 296 -21.95 -0.90 -4.77
N GLY A 297 -22.03 -2.22 -4.71
CA GLY A 297 -22.85 -2.92 -3.71
C GLY A 297 -24.35 -2.87 -4.01
N THR A 298 -25.12 -3.63 -3.23
CA THR A 298 -26.58 -3.76 -3.38
C THR A 298 -27.24 -3.62 -2.02
N ASN A 299 -28.31 -2.83 -1.91
CA ASN A 299 -29.06 -2.63 -0.66
C ASN A 299 -28.20 -2.21 0.56
N GLY A 300 -27.12 -1.44 0.31
CA GLY A 300 -26.18 -1.00 1.34
C GLY A 300 -25.14 -2.07 1.74
N ASP A 301 -25.17 -3.26 1.14
CA ASP A 301 -24.17 -4.31 1.37
C ASP A 301 -23.14 -4.32 0.24
N LEU A 302 -21.88 -4.53 0.61
CA LEU A 302 -20.73 -4.55 -0.28
C LEU A 302 -19.88 -5.78 0.02
N ASP A 303 -19.80 -6.68 -0.97
CA ASP A 303 -18.85 -7.78 -0.97
C ASP A 303 -17.57 -7.34 -1.67
N ILE A 304 -16.46 -7.36 -0.93
CA ILE A 304 -15.14 -6.96 -1.38
C ILE A 304 -14.29 -8.22 -1.51
N THR A 305 -13.66 -8.42 -2.66
CA THR A 305 -12.72 -9.51 -2.90
C THR A 305 -11.34 -8.97 -3.21
N TYR A 306 -10.31 -9.65 -2.71
CA TYR A 306 -8.91 -9.33 -2.97
C TYR A 306 -8.61 -9.19 -4.47
N ASN A 307 -7.81 -8.19 -4.82
CA ASN A 307 -7.33 -7.96 -6.18
C ASN A 307 -5.82 -7.68 -6.16
N LYS A 308 -5.02 -8.58 -6.74
CA LYS A 308 -3.56 -8.43 -6.80
C LYS A 308 -3.07 -7.15 -7.50
N ASN A 309 -3.83 -6.65 -8.48
CA ASN A 309 -3.46 -5.46 -9.25
C ASN A 309 -3.82 -4.16 -8.51
N ASN A 310 -4.66 -4.26 -7.48
CA ASN A 310 -5.02 -3.15 -6.61
C ASN A 310 -5.22 -3.68 -5.18
N PRO A 311 -4.13 -3.97 -4.45
CA PRO A 311 -4.18 -4.63 -3.15
C PRO A 311 -4.76 -3.77 -2.02
N GLU A 312 -4.88 -2.46 -2.24
CA GLU A 312 -5.45 -1.49 -1.29
C GLU A 312 -6.68 -0.80 -1.88
N GLN A 313 -7.82 -1.48 -1.86
CA GLN A 313 -9.06 -0.98 -2.45
C GLN A 313 -9.76 -0.02 -1.50
N VAL A 314 -10.20 1.14 -1.99
CA VAL A 314 -10.84 2.17 -1.17
C VAL A 314 -12.31 2.32 -1.55
N TYR A 315 -13.19 2.26 -0.55
CA TYR A 315 -14.63 2.39 -0.68
C TYR A 315 -15.17 3.41 0.29
N THR A 316 -16.12 4.25 -0.13
CA THR A 316 -16.75 5.25 0.74
C THR A 316 -18.23 4.94 0.90
N CYS A 317 -18.69 4.87 2.14
CA CYS A 317 -20.10 4.79 2.49
C CYS A 317 -20.63 6.23 2.58
N GLU A 318 -21.56 6.59 1.71
CA GLU A 318 -22.11 7.94 1.63
C GLU A 318 -23.62 7.97 1.88
N GLY A 319 -24.07 9.06 2.50
CA GLY A 319 -25.48 9.37 2.64
C GLY A 319 -25.99 10.12 1.42
N LYS A 320 -27.04 9.62 0.78
CA LYS A 320 -27.67 10.22 -0.40
C LYS A 320 -29.11 10.61 -0.10
N SER A 321 -29.50 11.83 -0.43
CA SER A 321 -30.91 12.29 -0.43
C SER A 321 -31.16 13.29 -1.56
N ALA A 322 -32.35 13.88 -1.61
CA ALA A 322 -32.66 14.98 -2.54
C ALA A 322 -31.75 16.22 -2.36
N LEU A 323 -31.08 16.38 -1.20
CA LEU A 323 -30.12 17.46 -0.93
C LEU A 323 -28.72 17.21 -1.53
N GLY A 324 -28.49 16.04 -2.15
CA GLY A 324 -27.20 15.63 -2.68
C GLY A 324 -26.50 14.56 -1.84
N ARG A 325 -25.16 14.53 -1.91
CA ARG A 325 -24.30 13.51 -1.28
C ARG A 325 -23.57 14.06 -0.06
N LYS A 326 -23.39 13.23 0.96
CA LYS A 326 -22.48 13.47 2.09
C LYS A 326 -21.46 12.34 2.15
N PRO A 327 -20.16 12.63 1.97
CA PRO A 327 -19.13 11.67 2.27
C PRO A 327 -19.26 11.23 3.74
N GLY A 328 -19.38 9.92 3.96
CA GLY A 328 -19.37 9.32 5.29
C GLY A 328 -18.01 8.69 5.58
N SER A 329 -18.02 7.46 6.09
CA SER A 329 -16.81 6.73 6.43
C SER A 329 -16.20 6.03 5.21
N THR A 330 -14.88 6.00 5.14
CA THR A 330 -14.11 5.27 4.12
C THR A 330 -13.57 3.96 4.69
N VAL A 331 -13.69 2.88 3.93
CA VAL A 331 -13.07 1.57 4.19
C VAL A 331 -11.88 1.41 3.24
N ARG A 332 -10.70 1.18 3.81
CA ARG A 332 -9.50 0.78 3.08
C ARG A 332 -9.34 -0.73 3.22
N ALA A 333 -9.79 -1.47 2.21
CA ALA A 333 -9.73 -2.91 2.19
C ALA A 333 -8.33 -3.39 1.80
N LYS A 334 -7.64 -4.00 2.77
CA LYS A 334 -6.41 -4.79 2.58
C LYS A 334 -6.71 -6.20 3.06
N PHE A 335 -6.09 -7.21 2.46
CA PHE A 335 -6.35 -8.61 2.78
C PHE A 335 -5.10 -9.33 3.25
N ALA A 336 -5.24 -10.18 4.27
CA ALA A 336 -4.18 -11.00 4.83
C ALA A 336 -4.52 -12.48 4.69
N PHE A 337 -3.75 -13.20 3.89
CA PHE A 337 -3.92 -14.64 3.66
C PHE A 337 -2.66 -15.30 3.10
N ILE A 338 -2.61 -16.62 3.21
CA ILE A 338 -1.69 -17.50 2.49
C ILE A 338 -2.45 -18.78 2.17
N ASP A 339 -2.54 -19.14 0.89
CA ASP A 339 -3.24 -20.36 0.48
C ASP A 339 -2.39 -21.60 0.76
N SER A 340 -3.04 -22.70 1.14
CA SER A 340 -2.38 -23.99 1.29
C SER A 340 -1.77 -24.47 -0.02
N ASP A 341 -0.64 -25.19 0.06
CA ASP A 341 0.01 -25.86 -1.09
C ASP A 341 0.40 -24.95 -2.26
N SER A 342 0.51 -23.63 -2.03
CA SER A 342 0.80 -22.64 -3.07
C SER A 342 2.30 -22.30 -3.22
N VAL A 343 3.13 -22.78 -2.29
CA VAL A 343 4.59 -22.61 -2.32
C VAL A 343 5.23 -23.55 -3.32
N GLN A 344 6.05 -22.99 -4.20
CA GLN A 344 6.84 -23.71 -5.19
C GLN A 344 8.32 -23.61 -4.84
N ILE A 345 9.04 -24.72 -4.95
CA ILE A 345 10.48 -24.78 -4.74
C ILE A 345 11.10 -25.49 -5.94
N ALA A 346 12.21 -24.95 -6.45
CA ALA A 346 12.96 -25.52 -7.55
C ALA A 346 14.46 -25.33 -7.29
N SER A 347 15.27 -26.31 -7.66
CA SER A 347 16.72 -26.21 -7.64
C SER A 347 17.27 -26.12 -9.06
N SER A 348 18.47 -25.54 -9.22
CA SER A 348 19.17 -25.50 -10.51
C SER A 348 19.65 -26.88 -10.96
N SER A 349 19.85 -27.81 -10.02
CA SER A 349 20.08 -29.23 -10.26
C SER A 349 19.48 -30.05 -9.12
N SER A 350 19.07 -31.28 -9.39
CA SER A 350 18.71 -32.29 -8.39
C SER A 350 19.89 -33.18 -7.98
N GLU A 351 20.97 -33.17 -8.77
CA GLU A 351 22.16 -34.00 -8.56
C GLU A 351 23.42 -33.25 -9.00
N VAL A 352 24.48 -33.27 -8.19
CA VAL A 352 25.74 -32.56 -8.46
C VAL A 352 26.91 -33.45 -8.06
N ASN A 353 27.96 -33.50 -8.88
CA ASN A 353 29.21 -34.15 -8.51
C ASN A 353 30.17 -33.12 -7.89
N LEU A 354 30.62 -33.38 -6.66
CA LEU A 354 31.55 -32.50 -5.93
C LEU A 354 32.95 -32.44 -6.55
N CYS A 355 33.28 -33.36 -7.45
CA CYS A 355 34.54 -33.34 -8.19
C CYS A 355 34.52 -32.36 -9.39
N ASP A 356 33.36 -31.81 -9.76
CA ASP A 356 33.24 -30.85 -10.85
C ASP A 356 33.56 -29.41 -10.38
N ASN A 357 33.90 -28.52 -11.31
CA ASN A 357 34.20 -27.12 -10.99
C ASN A 357 33.00 -26.30 -10.44
N ASN A 358 31.80 -26.90 -10.32
CA ASN A 358 30.57 -26.20 -9.95
C ASN A 358 29.77 -26.96 -8.87
N ASN A 359 30.20 -26.81 -7.62
CA ASN A 359 29.59 -27.46 -6.45
C ASN A 359 28.46 -26.67 -5.80
N GLN A 360 27.94 -25.64 -6.49
CA GLN A 360 26.91 -24.76 -5.94
C GLN A 360 25.56 -24.97 -6.64
N VAL A 361 24.53 -25.28 -5.83
CA VAL A 361 23.15 -25.38 -6.28
C VAL A 361 22.36 -24.16 -5.83
N GLN A 362 21.71 -23.50 -6.77
CA GLN A 362 20.78 -22.41 -6.49
C GLN A 362 19.38 -22.99 -6.27
N VAL A 363 18.82 -22.77 -5.10
CA VAL A 363 17.44 -23.14 -4.76
C VAL A 363 16.57 -21.89 -4.78
N THR A 364 15.57 -21.87 -5.64
CA THR A 364 14.58 -20.80 -5.73
C THR A 364 13.26 -21.25 -5.13
N CYS A 365 12.80 -20.53 -4.12
CA CYS A 365 11.48 -20.69 -3.56
C CYS A 365 10.60 -19.53 -4.00
N LYS A 366 9.38 -19.79 -4.47
CA LYS A 366 8.45 -18.77 -4.95
C LYS A 366 7.00 -19.08 -4.59
N ILE A 367 6.19 -18.03 -4.50
CA ILE A 367 4.75 -18.09 -4.26
C ILE A 367 4.05 -17.03 -5.11
N SER A 368 2.94 -17.38 -5.77
CA SER A 368 2.19 -16.42 -6.59
C SER A 368 1.54 -15.36 -5.70
N ARG A 369 1.48 -14.12 -6.18
CA ARG A 369 0.77 -13.01 -5.52
C ARG A 369 -0.73 -13.25 -5.40
N ASP A 370 -1.31 -14.14 -6.19
CA ASP A 370 -2.73 -14.54 -6.05
C ASP A 370 -2.99 -15.42 -4.81
N HIS A 371 -1.92 -15.99 -4.24
CA HIS A 371 -1.97 -16.96 -3.15
C HIS A 371 -1.39 -16.42 -1.84
N VAL A 372 -0.90 -15.18 -1.81
CA VAL A 372 -0.39 -14.55 -0.59
C VAL A 372 -0.54 -13.02 -0.61
N SER A 373 -0.99 -12.46 0.51
CA SER A 373 -0.99 -11.02 0.75
C SER A 373 -0.93 -10.75 2.25
N PRO A 374 -0.18 -9.76 2.76
CA PRO A 374 0.81 -8.93 2.06
C PRO A 374 2.07 -9.72 1.66
N ALA A 375 3.13 -9.03 1.21
CA ALA A 375 4.39 -9.66 0.84
C ALA A 375 4.94 -10.55 1.99
N PRO A 376 5.26 -11.84 1.73
CA PRO A 376 5.66 -12.77 2.77
C PRO A 376 7.17 -12.72 3.06
N THR A 377 7.56 -13.42 4.13
CA THR A 377 8.96 -13.71 4.44
C THR A 377 9.30 -15.15 4.14
N PHE A 378 10.54 -15.39 3.70
CA PHE A 378 11.08 -16.69 3.35
C PHE A 378 12.12 -17.12 4.37
N ARG A 379 12.16 -18.41 4.71
CA ARG A 379 13.20 -19.04 5.52
C ARG A 379 13.60 -20.35 4.90
N PHE A 380 14.89 -20.55 4.67
CA PHE A 380 15.45 -21.81 4.21
C PHE A 380 16.06 -22.57 5.39
N SER A 381 15.91 -23.89 5.39
CA SER A 381 16.55 -24.81 6.32
C SER A 381 17.05 -26.04 5.59
N VAL A 382 18.22 -26.55 5.99
CA VAL A 382 18.86 -27.74 5.43
C VAL A 382 18.91 -28.81 6.51
N ASP A 383 18.39 -30.00 6.21
CA ASP A 383 18.42 -31.21 7.08
C ASP A 383 17.99 -30.98 8.54
N GLY A 384 16.99 -30.12 8.76
CA GLY A 384 16.39 -29.90 10.07
C GLY A 384 16.41 -28.43 10.53
N PRO A 385 16.54 -28.15 11.85
CA PRO A 385 16.15 -26.86 12.43
C PRO A 385 17.14 -25.72 12.20
N ARG A 386 18.32 -25.98 11.61
CA ARG A 386 19.25 -24.91 11.23
C ARG A 386 18.66 -24.14 10.06
N SER A 387 17.99 -23.04 10.39
CA SER A 387 17.37 -22.14 9.42
C SER A 387 18.17 -20.85 9.28
N GLN A 388 18.23 -20.32 8.07
CA GLN A 388 18.59 -18.92 7.88
C GLN A 388 17.56 -18.00 8.54
N GLY A 389 17.99 -16.77 8.85
CA GLY A 389 17.07 -15.73 9.30
C GLY A 389 15.95 -15.46 8.28
N PRO A 390 14.80 -14.92 8.71
CA PRO A 390 13.74 -14.51 7.79
C PRO A 390 14.25 -13.49 6.80
N GLN A 391 14.07 -13.77 5.51
CA GLN A 391 14.40 -12.86 4.42
C GLN A 391 13.13 -12.35 3.72
N PRO A 392 13.03 -11.05 3.39
CA PRO A 392 11.94 -10.54 2.58
C PRO A 392 11.93 -11.21 1.20
N GLY A 393 10.73 -11.52 0.67
CA GLY A 393 10.60 -11.93 -0.72
C GLY A 393 10.97 -10.80 -1.68
N THR A 394 11.70 -11.12 -2.74
CA THR A 394 11.91 -10.21 -3.88
C THR A 394 10.90 -10.50 -4.97
N ASP A 395 10.66 -9.53 -5.83
CA ASP A 395 9.75 -9.69 -6.95
C ASP A 395 10.41 -10.50 -8.07
N SER A 396 9.64 -11.41 -8.67
CA SER A 396 10.03 -12.04 -9.92
C SER A 396 10.06 -11.01 -11.05
N SER A 397 10.84 -11.29 -12.11
CA SER A 397 10.99 -10.39 -13.25
C SER A 397 9.67 -10.09 -13.99
N ASP A 398 8.71 -11.02 -13.94
CA ASP A 398 7.36 -10.86 -14.50
C ASP A 398 6.37 -10.20 -13.51
N GLY A 399 6.80 -9.93 -12.27
CA GLY A 399 6.00 -9.28 -11.24
C GLY A 399 4.86 -10.13 -10.65
N ASN A 400 4.74 -11.41 -11.01
CA ASN A 400 3.63 -12.27 -10.58
C ASN A 400 3.91 -13.05 -9.28
N TYR A 401 5.17 -13.22 -8.91
CA TYR A 401 5.60 -14.03 -7.78
C TYR A 401 6.45 -13.23 -6.80
N TYR A 402 6.34 -13.59 -5.53
CA TYR A 402 7.42 -13.33 -4.57
C TYR A 402 8.36 -14.52 -4.58
N GLN A 403 9.67 -14.27 -4.59
CA GLN A 403 10.69 -15.32 -4.59
C GLN A 403 11.84 -15.01 -3.64
N SER A 404 12.56 -16.06 -3.24
CA SER A 404 13.82 -15.96 -2.52
C SER A 404 14.75 -17.07 -3.00
N ARG A 405 16.06 -16.80 -2.98
CA ARG A 405 17.09 -17.71 -3.47
C ARG A 405 18.05 -18.09 -2.36
N PHE A 406 18.47 -19.34 -2.36
CA PHE A 406 19.41 -19.90 -1.39
C PHE A 406 20.47 -20.71 -2.13
N SER A 407 21.74 -20.43 -1.84
CA SER A 407 22.87 -21.20 -2.37
C SER A 407 23.22 -22.33 -1.42
N LEU A 408 23.21 -23.57 -1.93
CA LEU A 408 23.69 -24.76 -1.23
C LEU A 408 25.01 -25.21 -1.85
N SER A 409 26.05 -25.36 -1.02
CA SER A 409 27.38 -25.85 -1.41
C SER A 409 28.01 -26.62 -0.25
N PRO A 410 27.64 -27.89 -0.04
CA PRO A 410 28.21 -28.72 1.00
C PRO A 410 29.60 -29.23 0.61
N ASP A 411 30.44 -29.49 1.60
CA ASP A 411 31.78 -30.07 1.38
C ASP A 411 31.77 -31.60 1.34
N VAL A 412 30.68 -32.22 1.80
CA VAL A 412 30.54 -33.69 1.92
C VAL A 412 29.40 -34.17 1.03
N GLY A 413 29.62 -35.29 0.34
CA GLY A 413 28.58 -35.93 -0.46
C GLY A 413 27.46 -36.51 0.42
N GLY A 414 26.25 -36.51 -0.12
CA GLY A 414 25.06 -37.01 0.56
C GLY A 414 23.77 -36.46 -0.04
N GLN A 415 22.63 -36.88 0.53
CA GLN A 415 21.32 -36.32 0.19
C GLN A 415 20.96 -35.22 1.19
N TYR A 416 20.69 -34.02 0.66
CA TYR A 416 20.35 -32.84 1.44
C TYR A 416 18.90 -32.44 1.16
N GLN A 417 18.08 -32.35 2.20
CA GLN A 417 16.71 -31.87 2.12
C GLN A 417 16.65 -30.37 2.42
N VAL A 418 16.41 -29.57 1.39
CA VAL A 418 16.21 -28.13 1.52
C VAL A 418 14.73 -27.84 1.67
N THR A 419 14.35 -27.24 2.79
CA THR A 419 12.97 -26.82 3.05
C THR A 419 12.87 -25.30 3.03
N CYS A 420 11.95 -24.78 2.23
CA CYS A 420 11.56 -23.39 2.23
C CYS A 420 10.26 -23.20 3.01
N ARG A 421 10.25 -22.31 4.00
CA ARG A 421 9.07 -21.84 4.71
C ARG A 421 8.73 -20.42 4.29
N VAL A 422 7.49 -20.22 3.85
CA VAL A 422 6.92 -18.92 3.50
C VAL A 422 5.93 -18.53 4.59
N THR A 423 6.14 -17.37 5.23
CA THR A 423 5.34 -16.91 6.38
C THR A 423 4.66 -15.58 6.06
N ASN A 424 3.35 -15.51 6.33
CA ASN A 424 2.60 -14.27 6.35
C ASN A 424 2.70 -13.65 7.75
N SER A 425 3.27 -12.45 7.85
CA SER A 425 3.53 -11.78 9.13
C SER A 425 2.30 -11.20 9.81
N VAL A 426 1.21 -11.00 9.06
CA VAL A 426 -0.04 -10.46 9.60
C VAL A 426 -0.85 -11.59 10.24
N THR A 427 -1.04 -12.69 9.50
CA THR A 427 -1.81 -13.84 9.99
C THR A 427 -1.00 -14.78 10.88
N ASN A 428 0.33 -14.64 10.91
CA ASN A 428 1.28 -15.58 11.50
C ASN A 428 1.16 -17.04 10.99
N THR A 429 0.47 -17.25 9.87
CA THR A 429 0.37 -18.55 9.21
C THR A 429 1.50 -18.73 8.21
N TRP A 430 1.85 -19.98 7.92
CA TRP A 430 2.95 -20.32 7.05
C TRP A 430 2.64 -21.55 6.21
N GLN A 431 3.36 -21.68 5.11
CA GLN A 431 3.38 -22.85 4.23
C GLN A 431 4.83 -23.23 3.99
N ASN A 432 5.10 -24.50 3.69
CA ASN A 432 6.44 -24.94 3.36
C ASN A 432 6.45 -25.92 2.17
N LYS A 433 7.60 -26.00 1.53
CA LYS A 433 7.87 -27.01 0.51
C LYS A 433 9.32 -27.42 0.59
N SER A 434 9.59 -28.69 0.31
CA SER A 434 10.95 -29.24 0.35
C SER A 434 11.35 -29.77 -1.02
N THR A 435 12.65 -29.72 -1.29
CA THR A 435 13.30 -30.42 -2.41
C THR A 435 14.49 -31.20 -1.86
N GLN A 436 14.78 -32.35 -2.46
CA GLN A 436 15.98 -33.12 -2.17
C GLN A 436 17.02 -32.86 -3.26
N ILE A 437 18.28 -32.72 -2.85
CA ILE A 437 19.42 -32.50 -3.75
C ILE A 437 20.51 -33.49 -3.33
N THR A 438 21.00 -34.27 -4.28
CA THR A 438 22.05 -35.26 -4.04
C THR A 438 23.41 -34.70 -4.47
N PHE A 439 24.38 -34.71 -3.57
CA PHE A 439 25.77 -34.38 -3.87
C PHE A 439 26.59 -35.65 -3.89
N ASN A 440 27.13 -36.01 -5.04
CA ASN A 440 27.95 -37.21 -5.20
C ASN A 440 29.42 -36.86 -5.03
N ASN A 441 30.20 -37.80 -4.50
CA ASN A 441 31.66 -37.71 -4.41
C ASN A 441 32.29 -39.09 -4.62
N ALA A 442 33.52 -39.11 -5.11
CA ALA A 442 34.34 -40.31 -5.05
C ALA A 442 34.57 -40.72 -3.58
N PRO A 443 34.82 -42.00 -3.29
CA PRO A 443 35.00 -42.46 -1.91
C PRO A 443 36.19 -41.76 -1.25
N GLU A 444 36.14 -41.57 0.06
CA GLU A 444 37.30 -41.23 0.89
C GLU A 444 37.76 -42.51 1.60
N VAL A 445 39.02 -42.89 1.39
CA VAL A 445 39.60 -44.12 1.94
C VAL A 445 40.36 -43.82 3.23
N THR A 446 40.12 -44.64 4.25
CA THR A 446 40.80 -44.59 5.54
C THR A 446 41.41 -45.94 5.89
N PHE A 447 42.53 -45.90 6.63
CA PHE A 447 43.19 -47.09 7.17
C PHE A 447 43.13 -47.09 8.69
N THR A 448 42.86 -48.26 9.26
CA THR A 448 42.98 -48.54 10.68
C THR A 448 43.78 -49.82 10.87
N LYS A 449 44.63 -49.83 11.91
CA LYS A 449 45.44 -50.98 12.30
C LYS A 449 44.98 -51.47 13.67
N SER A 450 45.07 -52.78 13.93
CA SER A 450 44.86 -53.30 15.30
C SER A 450 45.93 -52.86 16.30
N SER A 451 47.05 -52.29 15.82
CA SER A 451 48.14 -51.74 16.64
C SER A 451 48.57 -50.36 16.16
N PRO A 452 48.88 -49.40 17.07
CA PRO A 452 49.42 -48.10 16.70
C PRO A 452 50.88 -48.15 16.24
N ARG A 453 51.57 -49.29 16.40
CA ARG A 453 52.98 -49.46 16.00
C ARG A 453 53.15 -49.35 14.49
N THR A 454 54.28 -48.80 14.05
CA THR A 454 54.71 -48.75 12.65
C THR A 454 55.69 -49.84 12.29
N GLU A 455 56.40 -50.36 13.30
CA GLU A 455 57.36 -51.47 13.20
C GLU A 455 56.87 -52.65 14.04
N PHE A 456 57.02 -53.84 13.49
CA PHE A 456 56.61 -55.11 14.05
C PHE A 456 57.79 -56.08 14.02
N ASN A 457 57.79 -57.10 14.86
CA ASN A 457 58.79 -58.17 14.77
C ASN A 457 58.20 -59.37 14.04
N LYS A 458 59.05 -60.18 13.40
CA LYS A 458 58.62 -61.45 12.81
C LYS A 458 57.84 -62.30 13.83
N GLY A 459 56.66 -62.78 13.43
CA GLY A 459 55.73 -63.52 14.29
C GLY A 459 54.67 -62.68 15.01
N ASP A 460 54.74 -61.35 14.96
CA ASP A 460 53.65 -60.48 15.44
C ASP A 460 52.38 -60.66 14.58
N ASN A 461 51.22 -60.30 15.11
CA ASN A 461 49.95 -60.27 14.36
C ASN A 461 49.49 -58.83 14.12
N LEU A 462 48.95 -58.56 12.95
CA LEU A 462 48.44 -57.25 12.57
C LEU A 462 47.18 -57.36 11.72
N ASP A 463 46.11 -56.67 12.11
CA ASP A 463 44.93 -56.50 11.27
C ASP A 463 44.99 -55.15 10.57
N LEU A 464 44.89 -55.17 9.25
CA LEU A 464 44.74 -54.00 8.40
C LEU A 464 43.27 -53.86 8.02
N THR A 465 42.60 -52.85 8.56
CA THR A 465 41.24 -52.49 8.17
C THR A 465 41.27 -51.28 7.27
N CYS A 466 40.62 -51.39 6.13
CA CYS A 466 40.39 -50.30 5.20
C CYS A 466 38.90 -50.03 5.07
N SER A 467 38.50 -48.79 5.27
CA SER A 467 37.11 -48.35 5.14
C SER A 467 37.04 -47.19 4.15
N ALA A 468 36.10 -47.29 3.20
CA ALA A 468 35.81 -46.26 2.22
C ALA A 468 34.42 -45.68 2.49
N GLN A 469 34.25 -44.36 2.38
CA GLN A 469 32.96 -43.70 2.51
C GLN A 469 32.75 -42.67 1.39
N GLY A 470 31.58 -42.65 0.78
CA GLY A 470 31.25 -41.70 -0.29
C GLY A 470 29.79 -41.81 -0.67
N ASN A 471 29.33 -40.91 -1.53
CA ASN A 471 27.99 -40.95 -2.09
C ASN A 471 28.06 -41.04 -3.64
N PRO A 472 27.53 -42.12 -4.26
CA PRO A 472 26.92 -43.29 -3.64
C PRO A 472 27.90 -44.11 -2.80
N ASP A 473 27.37 -44.97 -1.92
CA ASP A 473 28.17 -45.87 -1.09
C ASP A 473 29.17 -46.69 -1.96
N PRO A 474 30.39 -46.95 -1.46
CA PRO A 474 31.39 -47.70 -2.20
C PRO A 474 30.92 -49.10 -2.58
N THR A 475 31.04 -49.42 -3.86
CA THR A 475 30.67 -50.72 -4.44
C THR A 475 31.74 -51.78 -4.20
N SER A 476 32.99 -51.37 -4.02
CA SER A 476 34.10 -52.28 -3.73
C SER A 476 35.24 -51.61 -2.99
N VAL A 477 35.94 -52.40 -2.18
CA VAL A 477 37.20 -52.05 -1.52
C VAL A 477 38.20 -53.16 -1.77
N THR A 478 39.40 -52.79 -2.22
CA THR A 478 40.48 -53.70 -2.58
C THR A 478 41.78 -53.30 -1.88
N LEU A 479 42.43 -54.26 -1.23
CA LEU A 479 43.75 -54.12 -0.62
C LEU A 479 44.79 -54.84 -1.47
N THR A 480 45.79 -54.09 -1.93
CA THR A 480 46.86 -54.56 -2.80
C THR A 480 48.22 -54.28 -2.16
N ARG A 481 49.17 -55.19 -2.32
CA ARG A 481 50.58 -54.97 -1.97
C ARG A 481 51.30 -54.32 -3.15
N GLU A 482 51.92 -53.16 -2.92
CA GLU A 482 52.51 -52.33 -3.99
C GLU A 482 53.67 -53.04 -4.71
N ARG A 483 54.49 -53.80 -3.99
CA ARG A 483 55.71 -54.43 -4.54
C ARG A 483 55.45 -55.33 -5.76
N ASN A 484 54.32 -56.02 -5.78
CA ASN A 484 54.01 -57.07 -6.76
C ASN A 484 52.59 -56.99 -7.32
N ASP A 485 51.88 -55.88 -7.05
CA ASP A 485 50.47 -55.68 -7.37
C ASP A 485 49.55 -56.83 -6.89
N GLU A 486 49.97 -57.54 -5.84
CA GLU A 486 49.22 -58.68 -5.31
C GLU A 486 47.98 -58.20 -4.57
N ILE A 487 46.81 -58.62 -5.04
CA ILE A 487 45.54 -58.37 -4.37
C ILE A 487 45.42 -59.33 -3.19
N LEU A 488 45.63 -58.79 -1.98
CA LEU A 488 45.54 -59.57 -0.75
C LEU A 488 44.08 -59.89 -0.42
N LYS A 489 43.19 -58.92 -0.63
CA LYS A 489 41.76 -59.10 -0.44
C LYS A 489 40.95 -58.05 -1.20
N SER A 490 39.79 -58.44 -1.72
CA SER A 490 38.84 -57.55 -2.37
C SER A 490 37.43 -57.95 -1.97
N VAL A 491 36.59 -56.98 -1.65
CA VAL A 491 35.20 -57.20 -1.20
C VAL A 491 34.25 -56.22 -1.87
N GLN A 492 33.00 -56.65 -2.07
CA GLN A 492 31.89 -55.80 -2.50
C GLN A 492 31.21 -55.18 -1.28
N ALA A 493 31.99 -54.40 -0.51
CA ALA A 493 31.54 -53.73 0.70
C ALA A 493 32.35 -52.44 0.89
N ALA A 494 31.85 -51.54 1.75
CA ALA A 494 32.53 -50.30 2.11
C ALA A 494 33.71 -50.49 3.07
N GLU A 495 33.89 -51.69 3.63
CA GLU A 495 34.95 -51.99 4.58
C GLU A 495 35.53 -53.38 4.36
N LEU A 496 36.84 -53.48 4.58
CA LEU A 496 37.65 -54.66 4.39
C LEU A 496 38.67 -54.78 5.52
N THR A 497 38.69 -55.90 6.24
CA THR A 497 39.77 -56.24 7.17
C THR A 497 40.60 -57.41 6.64
N GLN A 498 41.92 -57.25 6.57
CA GLN A 498 42.89 -58.30 6.26
C GLN A 498 43.75 -58.58 7.50
N ALA A 499 43.68 -59.80 8.02
CA ALA A 499 44.58 -60.27 9.07
C ALA A 499 45.92 -60.69 8.44
N LEU A 500 47.01 -60.14 8.96
CA LEU A 500 48.38 -60.55 8.71
C LEU A 500 48.86 -61.27 9.97
N ASP A 501 48.54 -62.56 10.04
CA ASP A 501 48.91 -63.42 11.17
C ASP A 501 50.35 -63.91 11.02
N SER A 502 51.09 -63.91 12.12
CA SER A 502 52.49 -64.35 12.17
C SER A 502 53.34 -63.68 11.09
N LEU A 503 53.39 -62.34 11.11
CA LEU A 503 54.10 -61.49 10.16
C LEU A 503 55.45 -62.06 9.77
N ASP A 504 55.69 -62.18 8.46
CA ASP A 504 56.98 -62.58 7.91
C ASP A 504 57.74 -61.37 7.36
N CYS A 505 59.02 -61.56 7.10
CA CYS A 505 59.88 -60.55 6.48
C CYS A 505 59.27 -60.00 5.18
N LEU A 506 58.69 -60.88 4.36
CA LEU A 506 58.09 -60.53 3.07
C LEU A 506 56.80 -59.70 3.17
N ASP A 507 56.22 -59.56 4.37
CA ASP A 507 55.09 -58.66 4.63
C ASP A 507 55.52 -57.20 4.81
N THR A 508 56.83 -56.94 4.89
CA THR A 508 57.38 -55.58 4.84
C THR A 508 57.10 -54.95 3.48
N GLY A 509 56.55 -53.73 3.48
CA GLY A 509 56.30 -52.97 2.26
C GLY A 509 55.13 -52.00 2.38
N VAL A 510 54.72 -51.45 1.24
CA VAL A 510 53.58 -50.53 1.12
C VAL A 510 52.34 -51.30 0.70
N TYR A 511 51.24 -51.03 1.39
CA TYR A 511 49.92 -51.58 1.13
C TYR A 511 49.02 -50.45 0.65
N ILE A 512 48.35 -50.64 -0.49
CA ILE A 512 47.45 -49.67 -1.10
C ILE A 512 46.04 -50.20 -0.95
N CYS A 513 45.16 -49.40 -0.36
CA CYS A 513 43.74 -49.68 -0.36
C CYS A 513 43.03 -48.74 -1.33
N SER A 514 42.19 -49.31 -2.19
CA SER A 514 41.42 -48.60 -3.20
C SER A 514 39.93 -48.81 -2.95
N GLY A 515 39.18 -47.73 -2.81
CA GLY A 515 37.71 -47.73 -2.72
C GLY A 515 37.09 -47.19 -4.00
N GLN A 516 36.07 -47.88 -4.51
CA GLN A 516 35.41 -47.52 -5.77
C GLN A 516 33.91 -47.32 -5.58
N ASN A 517 33.36 -46.28 -6.20
CA ASN A 517 31.93 -46.12 -6.43
C ASN A 517 31.67 -45.65 -7.88
N SER A 518 30.43 -45.30 -8.21
CA SER A 518 30.07 -44.82 -9.56
C SER A 518 30.72 -43.48 -9.95
N GLN A 519 31.25 -42.70 -8.98
CA GLN A 519 31.88 -41.41 -9.21
C GLN A 519 33.38 -41.52 -9.45
N GLY A 520 34.01 -42.62 -9.02
CA GLY A 520 35.44 -42.82 -9.24
C GLY A 520 36.05 -43.83 -8.28
N THR A 521 37.37 -43.89 -8.32
CA THR A 521 38.20 -44.70 -7.43
C THR A 521 39.19 -43.79 -6.74
N THR A 522 39.32 -43.95 -5.43
CA THR A 522 40.36 -43.28 -4.63
C THR A 522 41.18 -44.32 -3.90
N SER A 523 42.40 -43.96 -3.56
CA SER A 523 43.32 -44.87 -2.90
C SER A 523 44.08 -44.17 -1.80
N LYS A 524 44.43 -44.93 -0.77
CA LYS A 524 45.35 -44.52 0.30
C LYS A 524 46.40 -45.60 0.45
N ASN A 525 47.58 -45.25 0.94
CA ASN A 525 48.63 -46.22 1.24
C ASN A 525 49.00 -46.24 2.73
N ILE A 526 49.61 -47.34 3.16
CA ILE A 526 50.21 -47.51 4.47
C ILE A 526 51.46 -48.37 4.36
N SER A 527 52.53 -47.98 5.07
CA SER A 527 53.77 -48.75 5.12
C SER A 527 53.82 -49.62 6.37
N ILE A 528 54.17 -50.88 6.20
CA ILE A 528 54.37 -51.86 7.27
C ILE A 528 55.83 -52.32 7.23
N SER A 529 56.49 -52.25 8.38
CA SER A 529 57.88 -52.68 8.55
C SER A 529 57.94 -53.85 9.53
N VAL A 530 58.49 -54.99 9.09
CA VAL A 530 58.66 -56.18 9.92
C VAL A 530 60.15 -56.45 10.11
N ASN A 531 60.63 -56.32 11.34
CA ASN A 531 62.02 -56.63 11.71
C ASN A 531 62.26 -58.13 11.57
N CYS A 532 63.18 -58.48 10.69
CA CYS A 532 63.54 -59.85 10.32
C CYS A 532 65.03 -59.94 9.97
N ALA A 533 65.67 -61.03 10.39
CA ALA A 533 67.04 -61.34 10.02
C ALA A 533 67.19 -61.46 8.50
N GLN A 534 68.32 -60.99 7.99
CA GLN A 534 68.69 -61.14 6.59
C GLN A 534 68.77 -62.62 6.17
N GLN A 535 68.25 -62.93 4.99
CA GLN A 535 68.25 -64.26 4.41
C GLN A 535 68.54 -64.15 2.90
N PHE A 536 69.08 -65.21 2.31
CA PHE A 536 69.22 -65.28 0.84
C PHE A 536 67.85 -65.27 0.19
N SER A 537 67.70 -64.51 -0.89
CA SER A 537 66.50 -64.54 -1.72
C SER A 537 66.16 -65.98 -2.14
N PRO A 538 64.88 -66.40 -2.13
CA PRO A 538 64.49 -67.74 -2.57
C PRO A 538 64.88 -68.06 -4.03
N LEU A 539 65.11 -67.03 -4.85
CA LEU A 539 65.54 -67.15 -6.24
C LEU A 539 67.06 -67.17 -6.39
N PHE A 540 67.81 -66.84 -5.33
CA PHE A 540 69.27 -66.87 -5.33
C PHE A 540 69.77 -68.30 -5.08
N SER A 541 70.57 -68.80 -6.02
CA SER A 541 71.30 -70.06 -5.86
C SER A 541 72.76 -69.76 -5.52
N PRO A 542 73.18 -69.85 -4.25
CA PRO A 542 74.53 -69.53 -3.85
C PRO A 542 75.56 -70.44 -4.55
N SER A 543 76.57 -69.84 -5.17
CA SER A 543 77.71 -70.56 -5.76
C SER A 543 78.95 -70.41 -4.89
N PRO A 544 79.49 -71.49 -4.31
CA PRO A 544 80.70 -71.41 -3.48
C PRO A 544 81.96 -71.11 -4.33
N LYS A 545 81.83 -70.92 -5.64
CA LYS A 545 82.92 -70.60 -6.56
C LYS A 545 82.55 -69.42 -7.44
N VAL A 546 83.50 -68.52 -7.58
CA VAL A 546 83.44 -67.35 -8.46
C VAL A 546 84.67 -67.43 -9.34
N ASP A 547 84.51 -67.46 -10.66
CA ASP A 547 85.64 -67.50 -11.58
C ASP A 547 86.15 -66.08 -11.84
N GLY A 548 87.47 -65.91 -11.93
CA GLY A 548 88.10 -64.62 -12.16
C GLY A 548 89.44 -64.74 -12.88
N VAL A 549 89.72 -63.83 -13.81
CA VAL A 549 90.94 -63.84 -14.62
C VAL A 549 91.94 -62.80 -14.09
N ILE A 550 93.23 -63.17 -14.01
CA ILE A 550 94.29 -62.25 -13.58
C ILE A 550 94.25 -60.95 -14.38
N GLY A 551 94.25 -59.81 -13.70
CA GLY A 551 94.19 -58.47 -14.28
C GLY A 551 92.78 -57.99 -14.65
N GLU A 552 91.74 -58.82 -14.53
CA GLU A 552 90.34 -58.41 -14.68
C GLU A 552 89.70 -58.10 -13.31
N THR A 553 88.44 -57.67 -13.31
CA THR A 553 87.64 -57.43 -12.09
C THR A 553 86.67 -58.58 -11.89
N ALA A 554 86.64 -59.16 -10.68
CA ALA A 554 85.60 -60.11 -10.29
C ALA A 554 84.45 -59.39 -9.60
N GLU A 555 83.22 -59.76 -9.95
CA GLU A 555 81.99 -59.22 -9.36
C GLU A 555 81.08 -60.34 -8.86
N ILE A 556 80.48 -60.11 -7.69
CA ILE A 556 79.62 -61.07 -7.02
C ILE A 556 78.40 -60.33 -6.50
N ASP A 557 77.24 -60.76 -7.00
CA ASP A 557 75.96 -60.20 -6.63
C ASP A 557 75.16 -61.20 -5.81
N ILE A 558 74.83 -60.83 -4.58
CA ILE A 558 74.08 -61.67 -3.65
C ILE A 558 72.75 -61.00 -3.38
N GLU A 559 71.68 -61.65 -3.82
CA GLU A 559 70.32 -61.17 -3.55
C GLU A 559 69.89 -61.65 -2.16
N ILE A 560 69.53 -60.70 -1.30
CA ILE A 560 69.07 -60.95 0.06
C ILE A 560 67.73 -60.25 0.31
N TYR A 561 67.04 -60.69 1.35
CA TYR A 561 65.94 -59.96 1.93
C TYR A 561 66.06 -59.88 3.44
N GLY A 562 65.69 -58.74 4.02
CA GLY A 562 65.83 -58.45 5.44
C GLY A 562 65.41 -57.02 5.75
N PHE A 563 65.03 -56.77 6.99
CA PHE A 563 64.74 -55.43 7.49
C PHE A 563 65.09 -55.35 8.99
N PRO A 564 65.76 -54.31 9.49
CA PRO A 564 66.22 -53.09 8.79
C PRO A 564 67.34 -53.33 7.76
N GLU A 565 67.82 -52.25 7.12
CA GLU A 565 68.94 -52.33 6.16
C GLU A 565 70.20 -52.92 6.82
N PRO A 566 70.84 -53.93 6.20
CA PRO A 566 72.01 -54.58 6.78
C PRO A 566 73.31 -53.80 6.56
N SER A 567 74.23 -53.98 7.51
CA SER A 567 75.65 -53.71 7.33
C SER A 567 76.34 -54.93 6.70
N VAL A 568 77.39 -54.69 5.91
CA VAL A 568 78.11 -55.75 5.20
C VAL A 568 79.60 -55.65 5.49
N THR A 569 80.22 -56.79 5.81
CA THR A 569 81.68 -56.89 6.01
C THR A 569 82.27 -58.06 5.23
N LEU A 570 83.44 -57.84 4.61
CA LEU A 570 84.17 -58.84 3.84
C LEU A 570 85.47 -59.20 4.56
N HIS A 571 85.74 -60.49 4.71
CA HIS A 571 86.96 -61.02 5.26
C HIS A 571 87.61 -62.01 4.31
N ARG A 572 88.94 -62.05 4.31
CA ARG A 572 89.69 -63.17 3.74
C ARG A 572 89.68 -64.31 4.77
N THR A 573 89.19 -65.48 4.37
CA THR A 573 88.90 -66.57 5.31
C THR A 573 90.16 -67.22 5.89
N VAL A 574 91.26 -67.24 5.13
CA VAL A 574 92.50 -67.95 5.55
C VAL A 574 93.22 -67.29 6.72
N ASP A 575 93.15 -65.97 6.84
CA ASP A 575 93.85 -65.16 7.83
C ASP A 575 92.90 -64.27 8.65
N ASN A 576 91.60 -64.31 8.35
CA ASN A 576 90.55 -63.47 8.93
C ASN A 576 90.82 -61.97 8.78
N THR A 577 91.53 -61.56 7.72
CA THR A 577 91.81 -60.14 7.43
C THR A 577 90.53 -59.45 6.95
N ASN A 578 90.14 -58.34 7.60
CA ASN A 578 89.00 -57.53 7.16
C ASN A 578 89.38 -56.69 5.93
N LEU A 579 88.62 -56.87 4.85
CA LEU A 579 88.85 -56.25 3.54
C LEU A 579 87.78 -55.20 3.18
N THR A 580 86.80 -54.97 4.05
CA THR A 580 85.64 -54.09 3.82
C THR A 580 86.02 -52.63 3.46
N SER A 581 87.19 -52.17 3.90
CA SER A 581 87.69 -50.80 3.63
C SER A 581 88.94 -50.79 2.74
N SER A 582 89.25 -51.90 2.07
CA SER A 582 90.38 -52.00 1.15
C SER A 582 90.06 -51.29 -0.17
N PRO A 583 90.97 -50.48 -0.75
CA PRO A 583 90.74 -49.88 -2.07
C PRO A 583 90.69 -50.92 -3.20
N HIS A 584 91.17 -52.14 -2.95
CA HIS A 584 91.15 -53.27 -3.88
C HIS A 584 89.85 -54.08 -3.84
N HIS A 585 89.06 -53.94 -2.76
CA HIS A 585 87.81 -54.68 -2.56
C HIS A 585 86.68 -53.70 -2.22
N GLU A 586 85.70 -53.56 -3.10
CA GLU A 586 84.50 -52.78 -2.84
C GLU A 586 83.35 -53.70 -2.42
N VAL A 587 82.62 -53.30 -1.37
CA VAL A 587 81.47 -54.04 -0.87
C VAL A 587 80.34 -53.05 -0.62
N LYS A 588 79.19 -53.28 -1.25
CA LYS A 588 78.06 -52.34 -1.20
C LYS A 588 76.73 -53.07 -1.08
N TYR A 589 75.89 -52.63 -0.15
CA TYR A 589 74.48 -52.97 -0.12
C TYR A 589 73.67 -51.94 -0.91
N THR A 590 72.77 -52.41 -1.77
CA THR A 590 71.83 -51.60 -2.54
C THR A 590 70.41 -52.11 -2.31
N SER A 591 69.59 -51.32 -1.60
CA SER A 591 68.17 -51.61 -1.42
C SER A 591 67.41 -51.53 -2.75
N THR A 592 66.47 -52.45 -3.01
CA THR A 592 65.61 -52.43 -4.20
C THR A 592 64.17 -52.12 -3.82
N VAL A 593 63.33 -53.13 -3.65
CA VAL A 593 61.99 -52.97 -3.08
C VAL A 593 61.97 -53.70 -1.74
N THR A 594 61.81 -52.94 -0.66
CA THR A 594 61.79 -53.46 0.71
C THR A 594 60.89 -54.69 0.82
N PRO A 595 61.36 -55.80 1.43
CA PRO A 595 62.61 -55.99 2.16
C PRO A 595 63.81 -56.50 1.32
N PHE A 596 63.76 -56.44 -0.01
CA PHE A 596 64.84 -56.96 -0.87
C PHE A 596 65.97 -55.95 -1.10
N GLY A 597 67.16 -56.50 -1.30
CA GLY A 597 68.33 -55.75 -1.74
C GLY A 597 69.43 -56.66 -2.27
N PHE A 598 70.46 -56.04 -2.83
CA PHE A 598 71.64 -56.72 -3.36
C PHE A 598 72.87 -56.34 -2.55
N VAL A 599 73.73 -57.33 -2.30
CA VAL A 599 75.09 -57.10 -1.84
C VAL A 599 76.03 -57.37 -3.01
N ASN A 600 76.70 -56.33 -3.47
CA ASN A 600 77.68 -56.39 -4.54
C ASN A 600 79.08 -56.41 -3.92
N VAL A 601 79.91 -57.38 -4.32
CA VAL A 601 81.34 -57.45 -3.96
C VAL A 601 82.15 -57.37 -5.24
N THR A 602 83.05 -56.40 -5.32
CA THR A 602 83.92 -56.15 -6.47
C THR A 602 85.37 -56.26 -6.03
N ILE A 603 86.16 -57.07 -6.72
CA ILE A 603 87.61 -57.19 -6.52
C ILE A 603 88.29 -56.78 -7.82
N SER A 604 88.94 -55.62 -7.81
CA SER A 604 89.57 -55.03 -8.99
C SER A 604 90.97 -55.61 -9.23
N ASP A 605 91.47 -55.56 -10.46
CA ASP A 605 92.86 -55.91 -10.82
C ASP A 605 93.39 -57.22 -10.19
N LEU A 606 92.68 -58.34 -10.42
CA LEU A 606 92.95 -59.62 -9.75
C LEU A 606 94.41 -60.08 -9.84
N VAL A 607 94.98 -60.48 -8.70
CA VAL A 607 96.32 -61.08 -8.59
C VAL A 607 96.28 -62.50 -8.05
N GLU A 608 97.38 -63.24 -8.15
CA GLU A 608 97.48 -64.63 -7.68
C GLU A 608 97.08 -64.81 -6.20
N ALA A 609 97.35 -63.80 -5.36
CA ALA A 609 96.99 -63.82 -3.94
C ALA A 609 95.48 -63.66 -3.67
N ASP A 610 94.71 -63.21 -4.65
CA ASP A 610 93.26 -63.02 -4.53
C ASP A 610 92.49 -64.34 -4.73
N TYR A 611 93.10 -65.37 -5.32
CA TYR A 611 92.53 -66.72 -5.45
C TYR A 611 92.50 -67.45 -4.11
N THR A 612 91.56 -67.07 -3.26
CA THR A 612 91.41 -67.56 -1.90
C THR A 612 89.94 -67.64 -1.50
N ASN A 613 89.69 -68.15 -0.29
CA ASN A 613 88.36 -68.12 0.29
C ASN A 613 88.09 -66.75 0.90
N TYR A 614 86.93 -66.19 0.56
CA TYR A 614 86.37 -65.01 1.17
C TYR A 614 85.16 -65.38 2.00
N THR A 615 84.89 -64.57 3.03
CA THR A 615 83.71 -64.68 3.88
C THR A 615 83.06 -63.32 4.00
N LEU A 616 81.83 -63.23 3.52
CA LEU A 616 80.97 -62.07 3.65
C LEU A 616 80.04 -62.27 4.85
N THR A 617 79.97 -61.27 5.73
CA THR A 617 79.05 -61.26 6.87
C THR A 617 78.09 -60.09 6.69
N ILE A 618 76.79 -60.40 6.61
CA ILE A 618 75.70 -59.45 6.41
C ILE A 618 74.87 -59.44 7.69
N ASP A 619 74.71 -58.28 8.32
CA ASP A 619 74.05 -58.16 9.62
C ASP A 619 73.21 -56.87 9.72
N ASN A 620 71.91 -57.03 9.95
CA ASN A 620 70.97 -55.95 10.21
C ASN A 620 70.61 -55.77 11.70
N GLY A 621 71.29 -56.47 12.60
CA GLY A 621 71.05 -56.42 14.05
C GLY A 621 69.82 -57.22 14.51
N VAL A 622 69.14 -57.94 13.61
CA VAL A 622 68.02 -58.83 13.92
C VAL A 622 68.43 -60.28 13.68
N GLY A 623 68.37 -61.12 14.71
CA GLY A 623 68.75 -62.53 14.61
C GLY A 623 70.25 -62.73 14.39
N ASP A 624 70.61 -63.85 13.75
CA ASP A 624 72.00 -64.18 13.45
C ASP A 624 72.46 -63.57 12.13
N ALA A 625 73.72 -63.12 12.07
CA ALA A 625 74.35 -62.62 10.86
C ALA A 625 74.34 -63.68 9.74
N LEU A 626 74.03 -63.27 8.50
CA LEU A 626 74.11 -64.15 7.34
C LEU A 626 75.55 -64.20 6.85
N VAL A 627 76.12 -65.40 6.85
CA VAL A 627 77.51 -65.64 6.46
C VAL A 627 77.53 -66.36 5.13
N TYR A 628 78.24 -65.80 4.15
CA TYR A 628 78.43 -66.37 2.83
C TYR A 628 79.93 -66.52 2.53
N SER A 629 80.37 -67.76 2.31
CA SER A 629 81.76 -68.02 1.92
C SER A 629 81.83 -68.50 0.48
N PHE A 630 82.75 -67.91 -0.27
CA PHE A 630 83.03 -68.29 -1.65
C PHE A 630 84.54 -68.36 -1.89
N TYR A 631 84.93 -69.24 -2.81
CA TYR A 631 86.29 -69.35 -3.30
C TYR A 631 86.40 -68.60 -4.64
N LEU A 632 87.32 -67.66 -4.73
CA LEU A 632 87.68 -67.07 -6.00
C LEU A 632 88.62 -68.02 -6.74
N ASN A 633 88.16 -68.56 -7.87
CA ASN A 633 88.88 -69.50 -8.71
C ASN A 633 89.48 -68.80 -9.93
N GLN A 634 90.62 -69.30 -10.39
CA GLN A 634 91.30 -68.85 -11.59
C GLN A 634 90.66 -69.40 -12.87
#